data_AF-X0VTI2-F1
#
_entry.id   AF-X0VTI2-F1
#
_cell.length_a   1.000
_cell.length_b   1.000
_cell.length_c   1.000
_cell.angle_alpha   90.00
_cell.angle_beta   90.00
_cell.angle_gamma   90.00
#
_symmetry.space_group_name_H-M   'P 1'
#
loop_
_entity.id
_entity.type
_entity.pdbx_description
1 polymer ?
#
loop_
_entity_poly.entity_id
_entity_poly.type
_entity_poly.pdbx_seq_one_letter_code
_entity_poly.pdbx_strand_id
1 'polypeptide(L)'
;DFIIQDETGATTLKNLVLEKIYLGRFPIMLRSKLCILNGFSRDIRYTMGECKNDLGGYFIIDGKEKTIISQEKFADNMLYIKSKVNDLYSHSAEIRTVSEDASKPIRTLAVRIVAPDLKYSNNQIVVNIPNVRKPVPLFILMRALGIISDKDIIRCCLLDLEKYRSFVDFFIPSVHDAGTIFTQSSAIKYIGTFTKGKSKEHVMEILMNYLLPNIGELNFHDKACYIGYMVLELLKVYNGDNKPTDRDSFKYKR
;
A
#
# COMPACT_ATOMS: atom_id res chain seq x y z
N ASP A 1 17.60 28.86 -7.40
CA ASP A 1 16.90 30.15 -7.34
C ASP A 1 17.72 31.13 -6.54
N PHE A 2 17.99 32.32 -7.10
CA PHE A 2 18.67 33.40 -6.39
C PHE A 2 17.67 34.50 -6.12
N ILE A 3 17.59 34.91 -4.86
CA ILE A 3 16.82 36.08 -4.42
C ILE A 3 17.80 37.24 -4.37
N ILE A 4 17.72 38.16 -5.34
CA ILE A 4 18.54 39.37 -5.35
C ILE A 4 17.64 40.50 -4.85
N GLN A 5 18.03 41.13 -3.74
CA GLN A 5 17.41 42.35 -3.25
C GLN A 5 18.22 43.55 -3.74
N ASP A 6 17.56 44.43 -4.48
CA ASP A 6 18.14 45.72 -4.84
C ASP A 6 18.11 46.66 -3.62
N GLU A 7 18.93 47.72 -3.63
CA GLU A 7 19.05 48.70 -2.54
C GLU A 7 17.72 49.41 -2.20
N THR A 8 16.70 49.30 -3.06
CA THR A 8 15.35 49.82 -2.89
C THR A 8 14.36 48.85 -2.24
N GLY A 9 14.80 47.65 -1.85
CA GLY A 9 13.97 46.60 -1.24
C GLY A 9 13.13 45.78 -2.23
N ALA A 10 13.28 46.02 -3.54
CA ALA A 10 12.65 45.21 -4.57
C ALA A 10 13.34 43.84 -4.67
N THR A 11 12.56 42.76 -4.53
CA THR A 11 13.06 41.40 -4.55
C THR A 11 12.88 40.81 -5.94
N THR A 12 13.98 40.54 -6.67
CA THR A 12 13.92 39.91 -7.99
C THR A 12 14.32 38.44 -7.92
N LEU A 13 13.42 37.57 -8.38
CA LEU A 13 13.65 36.14 -8.53
C LEU A 13 14.34 35.90 -9.88
N LYS A 14 15.62 35.50 -9.86
CA LYS A 14 16.34 35.07 -11.06
C LYS A 14 16.49 33.55 -11.08
N ASN A 15 15.94 32.93 -12.14
CA ASN A 15 16.08 31.51 -12.43
C ASN A 15 17.23 31.32 -13.41
N LEU A 16 18.25 30.54 -13.03
CA LEU A 16 19.36 30.15 -13.91
C LEU A 16 19.14 28.70 -14.35
N VAL A 17 18.84 28.47 -15.62
CA VAL A 17 18.75 27.13 -16.19
C VAL A 17 20.14 26.68 -16.59
N LEU A 18 20.63 25.60 -15.98
CA LEU A 18 21.89 24.98 -16.34
C LEU A 18 21.65 23.90 -17.39
N GLU A 19 21.98 24.19 -18.65
CA GLU A 19 21.79 23.26 -19.75
C GLU A 19 22.90 22.20 -19.80
N LYS A 20 22.52 20.96 -20.13
CA LYS A 20 23.44 19.84 -20.46
C LYS A 20 24.45 19.48 -19.36
N ILE A 21 24.02 19.50 -18.09
CA ILE A 21 24.82 18.94 -17.00
C ILE A 21 24.98 17.43 -17.20
N TYR A 22 26.23 16.98 -17.21
CA TYR A 22 26.53 15.55 -17.21
C TYR A 22 26.30 14.95 -15.82
N LEU A 23 25.31 14.04 -15.70
CA LEU A 23 24.97 13.36 -14.45
C LEU A 23 25.64 11.98 -14.32
N GLY A 24 25.96 11.33 -15.44
CA GLY A 24 26.53 9.99 -15.45
C GLY A 24 26.24 9.24 -16.75
N ARG A 25 26.61 7.95 -16.76
CA ARG A 25 26.38 7.03 -17.88
C ARG A 25 25.51 5.87 -17.42
N PHE A 26 24.48 5.59 -18.20
CA PHE A 26 23.64 4.41 -18.01
C PHE A 26 23.99 3.35 -19.06
N PRO A 27 24.08 2.07 -18.69
CA PRO A 27 24.27 1.00 -19.67
C PRO A 27 23.01 0.89 -20.55
N ILE A 28 23.20 0.78 -21.85
CA ILE A 28 22.12 0.63 -22.83
C ILE A 28 22.00 -0.85 -23.21
N MET A 29 20.79 -1.39 -23.12
CA MET A 29 20.51 -2.76 -23.54
C MET A 29 20.63 -2.89 -25.06
N LEU A 30 21.29 -3.94 -25.53
CA LEU A 30 21.43 -4.20 -26.97
C LEU A 30 20.06 -4.41 -27.62
N ARG A 31 19.89 -3.78 -28.78
CA ARG A 31 18.64 -3.76 -29.57
C ARG A 31 17.43 -3.13 -28.86
N SER A 32 17.65 -2.40 -27.78
CA SER A 32 16.63 -1.51 -27.20
C SER A 32 16.41 -0.26 -28.06
N LYS A 33 15.37 0.52 -27.75
CA LYS A 33 15.01 1.73 -28.51
C LYS A 33 16.15 2.76 -28.63
N LEU A 34 17.01 2.84 -27.61
CA LEU A 34 18.15 3.77 -27.52
C LEU A 34 19.46 3.17 -28.03
N CYS A 35 19.46 1.89 -28.42
CA CYS A 35 20.65 1.23 -28.97
C CYS A 35 20.90 1.69 -30.40
N ILE A 36 22.18 1.84 -30.77
CA ILE A 36 22.61 2.20 -32.13
C ILE A 36 22.12 1.17 -33.17
N LEU A 37 22.00 -0.11 -32.78
CA LEU A 37 21.58 -1.21 -33.66
C LEU A 37 20.07 -1.25 -33.92
N ASN A 38 19.29 -0.38 -33.27
CA ASN A 38 17.85 -0.30 -33.45
C ASN A 38 17.50 0.28 -34.83
N GLY A 39 16.50 -0.28 -35.50
CA GLY A 39 16.07 0.15 -36.83
C GLY A 39 16.92 -0.34 -38.01
N PHE A 40 18.14 -0.83 -37.79
CA PHE A 40 18.93 -1.42 -38.87
C PHE A 40 18.40 -2.79 -39.31
N SER A 41 18.49 -3.05 -40.62
CA SER A 41 18.21 -4.37 -41.20
C SER A 41 19.26 -5.39 -40.75
N ARG A 42 18.92 -6.68 -40.87
CA ARG A 42 19.84 -7.76 -40.45
C ARG A 42 21.15 -7.75 -41.24
N ASP A 43 21.12 -7.36 -42.51
CA ASP A 43 22.33 -7.33 -43.35
C ASP A 43 23.25 -6.16 -42.99
N ILE A 44 22.70 -4.97 -42.70
CA ILE A 44 23.50 -3.83 -42.25
C ILE A 44 24.21 -4.15 -40.92
N ARG A 45 23.50 -4.79 -39.98
CA ARG A 45 24.11 -5.24 -38.72
C ARG A 45 25.24 -6.25 -38.94
N TYR A 46 25.04 -7.18 -39.87
CA TYR A 46 26.08 -8.15 -40.22
C TYR A 46 27.34 -7.47 -40.77
N THR A 47 27.18 -6.47 -41.63
CA THR A 47 28.30 -5.66 -42.13
C THR A 47 29.00 -4.88 -41.00
N MET A 48 28.29 -4.54 -39.92
CA MET A 48 28.86 -3.90 -38.73
C MET A 48 29.61 -4.88 -37.80
N GLY A 49 29.67 -6.16 -38.14
CA GLY A 49 30.34 -7.19 -37.33
C GLY A 49 29.43 -7.91 -36.33
N GLU A 50 28.12 -7.67 -36.37
CA GLU A 50 27.15 -8.33 -35.50
C GLU A 50 26.62 -9.63 -36.11
N CYS A 51 26.15 -10.55 -35.27
CA CYS A 51 25.50 -11.76 -35.76
C CYS A 51 24.09 -11.46 -36.30
N LYS A 52 23.70 -12.04 -37.44
CA LYS A 52 22.35 -11.92 -38.02
C LYS A 52 21.26 -12.46 -37.10
N ASN A 53 21.61 -13.45 -36.27
CA ASN A 53 20.70 -14.16 -35.37
C ASN A 53 20.72 -13.63 -33.93
N ASP A 54 21.54 -12.61 -33.63
CA ASP A 54 21.51 -12.03 -32.28
C ASP A 54 20.14 -11.36 -32.05
N LEU A 55 19.49 -11.78 -30.95
CA LEU A 55 18.20 -11.27 -30.51
C LEU A 55 18.34 -10.00 -29.67
N GLY A 56 19.51 -9.74 -29.07
CA GLY A 56 19.72 -8.65 -28.11
C GLY A 56 19.06 -8.96 -26.75
N GLY A 57 18.79 -7.91 -25.97
CA GLY A 57 18.13 -8.05 -24.66
C GLY A 57 19.07 -8.24 -23.47
N TYR A 58 20.38 -8.12 -23.70
CA TYR A 58 21.42 -8.15 -22.69
C TYR A 58 22.23 -6.85 -22.71
N PHE A 59 23.04 -6.66 -21.68
CA PHE A 59 23.96 -5.53 -21.52
C PHE A 59 25.40 -6.02 -21.67
N ILE A 60 26.25 -5.20 -22.27
CA ILE A 60 27.71 -5.42 -22.24
C ILE A 60 28.30 -4.48 -21.19
N ILE A 61 28.83 -5.05 -20.11
CA ILE A 61 29.44 -4.30 -19.01
C ILE A 61 30.83 -4.90 -18.76
N ASP A 62 31.87 -4.07 -18.85
CA ASP A 62 33.28 -4.46 -18.72
C ASP A 62 33.68 -5.61 -19.65
N GLY A 63 33.20 -5.57 -20.90
CA GLY A 63 33.46 -6.59 -21.92
C GLY A 63 32.73 -7.92 -21.69
N LYS A 64 31.80 -7.99 -20.72
CA LYS A 64 31.01 -9.19 -20.42
C LYS A 64 29.53 -8.96 -20.69
N GLU A 65 28.90 -9.98 -21.25
CA GLU A 65 27.46 -10.02 -21.47
C GLU A 65 26.73 -10.33 -20.16
N LYS A 66 25.71 -9.54 -19.85
CA LYS A 66 24.90 -9.66 -18.63
C LYS A 66 23.43 -9.49 -18.96
N THR A 67 22.61 -10.43 -18.49
CA THR A 67 21.16 -10.42 -18.68
C THR A 67 20.47 -10.29 -17.32
N ILE A 68 19.41 -9.48 -17.27
CA ILE A 68 18.59 -9.35 -16.06
C ILE A 68 17.63 -10.54 -16.01
N ILE A 69 17.69 -11.31 -14.93
CA ILE A 69 16.76 -12.42 -14.70
C ILE A 69 15.51 -11.88 -14.03
N SER A 70 14.34 -12.11 -14.65
CA SER A 70 13.05 -11.78 -14.07
C SER A 70 12.85 -12.48 -12.73
N GLN A 71 12.48 -11.71 -11.71
CA GLN A 71 12.20 -12.21 -10.36
C GLN A 71 10.71 -12.17 -10.11
N GLU A 72 10.15 -13.31 -9.73
CA GLU A 72 8.75 -13.40 -9.33
C GLU A 72 8.58 -12.88 -7.89
N LYS A 73 7.66 -11.93 -7.70
CA LYS A 73 7.24 -11.45 -6.38
C LYS A 73 5.73 -11.46 -6.24
N PHE A 74 5.24 -11.42 -5.00
CA PHE A 74 3.82 -11.16 -4.75
C PHE A 74 3.43 -9.80 -5.33
N ALA A 75 2.27 -9.77 -5.98
CA ALA A 75 1.71 -8.58 -6.59
C ALA A 75 1.39 -7.54 -5.51
N ASP A 76 1.83 -6.32 -5.78
CA ASP A 76 1.51 -5.14 -5.00
C ASP A 76 0.05 -4.69 -5.28
N ASN A 77 -0.57 -3.99 -4.32
CA ASN A 77 -1.95 -3.48 -4.38
C ASN A 77 -3.04 -4.55 -4.57
N MET A 78 -2.75 -5.82 -4.23
CA MET A 78 -3.72 -6.92 -4.23
C MET A 78 -4.06 -7.37 -2.80
N LEU A 79 -5.32 -7.74 -2.60
CA LEU A 79 -5.83 -8.24 -1.32
C LEU A 79 -5.55 -9.73 -1.17
N TYR A 80 -4.96 -10.11 -0.04
CA TYR A 80 -4.64 -11.48 0.31
C TYR A 80 -5.37 -11.91 1.58
N ILE A 81 -6.16 -12.97 1.52
CA ILE A 81 -6.89 -13.47 2.67
C ILE A 81 -6.31 -14.81 3.08
N LYS A 82 -5.82 -14.86 4.32
CA LYS A 82 -5.23 -16.04 4.94
C LYS A 82 -6.19 -16.57 6.01
N SER A 83 -6.43 -17.87 5.99
CA SER A 83 -7.02 -18.60 7.12
C SER A 83 -5.89 -19.11 8.03
N LYS A 84 -6.15 -19.17 9.34
CA LYS A 84 -5.23 -19.61 10.39
C LYS A 84 -3.83 -18.98 10.30
N VAL A 85 -3.73 -17.71 10.68
CA VAL A 85 -2.46 -16.99 10.62
C VAL A 85 -1.50 -17.44 11.72
N ASN A 86 -1.98 -17.47 12.96
CA ASN A 86 -1.25 -17.85 14.16
C ASN A 86 -2.24 -18.10 15.30
N ASP A 87 -1.76 -18.51 16.47
CA ASP A 87 -2.62 -18.78 17.64
C ASP A 87 -3.39 -17.54 18.12
N LEU A 88 -2.86 -16.34 17.83
CA LEU A 88 -3.48 -15.06 18.22
C LEU A 88 -4.57 -14.58 17.23
N TYR A 89 -4.43 -14.89 15.94
CA TYR A 89 -5.30 -14.38 14.89
C TYR A 89 -5.85 -15.53 14.03
N SER A 90 -7.17 -15.67 14.01
CA SER A 90 -7.85 -16.73 13.28
C SER A 90 -7.76 -16.51 11.77
N HIS A 91 -7.98 -15.27 11.31
CA HIS A 91 -7.98 -14.91 9.89
C HIS A 91 -7.32 -13.55 9.69
N SER A 92 -6.73 -13.32 8.52
CA SER A 92 -6.18 -12.02 8.15
C SER A 92 -6.39 -11.69 6.68
N ALA A 93 -6.77 -10.45 6.44
CA ALA A 93 -6.75 -9.79 5.14
C ALA A 93 -5.54 -8.85 5.09
N GLU A 94 -4.55 -9.15 4.27
CA GLU A 94 -3.30 -8.40 4.12
C GLU A 94 -3.22 -7.75 2.74
N ILE A 95 -2.72 -6.52 2.69
CA ILE A 95 -2.42 -5.82 1.45
C ILE A 95 -1.05 -5.17 1.55
N ARG A 96 -0.23 -5.39 0.52
CA ARG A 96 1.02 -4.68 0.31
C ARG A 96 0.76 -3.53 -0.64
N THR A 97 0.83 -2.32 -0.13
CA THR A 97 0.46 -1.12 -0.88
C THR A 97 1.69 -0.38 -1.37
N VAL A 98 1.66 0.00 -2.65
CA VAL A 98 2.66 0.82 -3.33
C VAL A 98 1.95 2.06 -3.87
N SER A 99 2.51 3.24 -3.58
CA SER A 99 2.01 4.51 -4.11
C SER A 99 2.43 4.67 -5.58
N GLU A 100 1.74 5.52 -6.33
CA GLU A 100 2.20 5.95 -7.66
C GLU A 100 3.53 6.69 -7.58
N ASP A 101 3.75 7.42 -6.47
CA ASP A 101 5.02 8.05 -6.17
C ASP A 101 6.05 7.00 -5.71
N ALA A 102 6.99 6.70 -6.61
CA ALA A 102 8.06 5.73 -6.38
C ALA A 102 9.02 6.10 -5.23
N SER A 103 9.01 7.35 -4.76
CA SER A 103 9.80 7.76 -3.60
C SER A 103 9.24 7.24 -2.27
N LYS A 104 7.94 6.91 -2.23
CA LYS A 104 7.29 6.44 -1.01
C LYS A 104 7.59 4.96 -0.78
N PRO A 105 7.95 4.58 0.46
CA PRO A 105 8.24 3.19 0.78
C PRO A 105 6.97 2.34 0.70
N ILE A 106 7.14 1.09 0.31
CA ILE A 106 6.09 0.08 0.29
C ILE A 106 5.61 -0.18 1.72
N ARG A 107 4.30 -0.17 1.95
CA ARG A 107 3.69 -0.38 3.27
C ARG A 107 2.74 -1.57 3.24
N THR A 108 2.68 -2.33 4.34
CA THR A 108 1.75 -3.46 4.48
C THR A 108 0.73 -3.15 5.55
N LEU A 109 -0.55 -3.22 5.19
CA LEU A 109 -1.67 -3.15 6.12
C LEU A 109 -2.31 -4.54 6.26
N ALA A 110 -2.74 -4.87 7.48
CA ALA A 110 -3.43 -6.13 7.74
C ALA A 110 -4.66 -5.92 8.63
N VAL A 111 -5.81 -6.41 8.20
CA VAL A 111 -7.01 -6.56 9.03
C VAL A 111 -7.04 -7.99 9.56
N ARG A 112 -7.30 -8.18 10.85
CA ARG A 112 -7.22 -9.49 11.53
C ARG A 112 -8.40 -9.71 12.46
N ILE A 113 -8.84 -10.95 12.56
CA ILE A 113 -9.81 -11.39 13.56
C ILE A 113 -9.02 -12.04 14.70
N VAL A 114 -9.18 -11.54 15.92
CA VAL A 114 -8.52 -12.11 17.10
C VAL A 114 -9.15 -13.47 17.42
N ALA A 115 -8.32 -14.48 17.58
CA ALA A 115 -8.78 -15.83 17.90
C ALA A 115 -9.31 -15.92 19.34
N PRO A 116 -10.33 -16.76 19.60
CA PRO A 116 -10.76 -17.09 20.96
C PRO A 116 -9.60 -17.71 21.75
N ASP A 117 -9.48 -17.32 23.01
CA ASP A 117 -8.54 -17.90 23.96
C ASP A 117 -9.32 -18.59 25.09
N LEU A 118 -8.66 -19.40 25.92
CA LEU A 118 -9.27 -20.10 27.06
C LEU A 118 -9.97 -19.15 28.05
N LYS A 119 -9.54 -17.89 28.11
CA LYS A 119 -10.05 -16.86 29.03
C LYS A 119 -11.09 -15.94 28.41
N TYR A 120 -11.02 -15.71 27.10
CA TYR A 120 -11.81 -14.69 26.42
C TYR A 120 -12.35 -15.24 25.10
N SER A 121 -13.65 -15.04 24.85
CA SER A 121 -14.30 -15.44 23.60
C SER A 121 -13.70 -14.77 22.37
N ASN A 122 -13.11 -13.57 22.52
CA ASN A 122 -12.52 -12.73 21.46
C ASN A 122 -13.41 -12.70 20.20
N ASN A 123 -12.85 -12.64 18.98
CA ASN A 123 -13.54 -12.36 17.69
C ASN A 123 -13.73 -10.88 17.33
N GLN A 124 -13.08 -9.98 18.05
CA GLN A 124 -12.97 -8.58 17.62
C GLN A 124 -12.06 -8.44 16.40
N ILE A 125 -12.38 -7.47 15.55
CA ILE A 125 -11.64 -7.14 14.34
C ILE A 125 -10.67 -6.01 14.66
N VAL A 126 -9.39 -6.26 14.40
CA VAL A 126 -8.30 -5.30 14.63
C VAL A 126 -7.52 -5.04 13.35
N VAL A 127 -7.00 -3.83 13.23
CA VAL A 127 -6.24 -3.37 12.07
C VAL A 127 -4.81 -3.08 12.48
N ASN A 128 -3.87 -3.74 11.83
CA ASN A 128 -2.45 -3.46 11.93
C ASN A 128 -2.07 -2.37 10.93
N ILE A 129 -1.77 -1.19 11.47
CA ILE A 129 -1.42 0.00 10.69
C ILE A 129 0.11 0.12 10.64
N PRO A 130 0.71 0.41 9.49
CA PRO A 130 2.15 0.65 9.39
C PRO A 130 2.62 1.70 10.40
N ASN A 131 3.76 1.45 11.04
CA ASN A 131 4.36 2.34 12.04
C ASN A 131 3.51 2.58 13.32
N VAL A 132 2.47 1.77 13.56
CA VAL A 132 1.75 1.73 14.84
C VAL A 132 2.11 0.44 15.58
N ARG A 133 2.54 0.54 16.84
CA ARG A 133 3.14 -0.61 17.57
C ARG A 133 2.15 -1.70 17.97
N LYS A 134 0.89 -1.33 18.19
CA LYS A 134 -0.17 -2.26 18.58
C LYS A 134 -1.29 -2.22 17.54
N PRO A 135 -1.97 -3.35 17.30
CA PRO A 135 -3.14 -3.36 16.43
C PRO A 135 -4.23 -2.48 17.02
N VAL A 136 -4.91 -1.72 16.15
CA VAL A 136 -5.95 -0.77 16.53
C VAL A 136 -7.32 -1.39 16.25
N PRO A 137 -8.28 -1.35 17.17
CA PRO A 137 -9.65 -1.82 16.93
C PRO A 137 -10.27 -1.14 15.69
N LEU A 138 -10.99 -1.91 14.87
CA LEU A 138 -11.54 -1.44 13.59
C LEU A 138 -12.35 -0.15 13.75
N PHE A 139 -13.27 -0.11 14.73
CA PHE A 139 -14.15 1.03 14.95
C PHE A 139 -13.39 2.30 15.34
N ILE A 140 -12.30 2.17 16.11
CA ILE A 140 -11.47 3.33 16.46
C ILE A 140 -10.77 3.89 15.22
N LEU A 141 -10.26 3.03 14.34
CA LEU A 141 -9.66 3.48 13.09
C LEU A 141 -10.69 4.18 12.19
N MET A 142 -11.89 3.61 12.04
CA MET A 142 -12.95 4.19 11.22
C MET A 142 -13.41 5.56 11.76
N ARG A 143 -13.51 5.70 13.08
CA ARG A 143 -13.76 6.99 13.75
C ARG A 143 -12.63 7.99 13.51
N ALA A 144 -11.36 7.55 13.50
CA ALA A 144 -10.23 8.41 13.18
C ALA A 144 -10.25 8.91 11.72
N LEU A 145 -10.74 8.09 10.78
CA LEU A 145 -10.92 8.45 9.36
C LEU A 145 -12.14 9.34 9.09
N GLY A 146 -12.99 9.59 10.10
CA GLY A 146 -14.12 10.52 10.02
C GLY A 146 -15.50 9.87 10.01
N ILE A 147 -15.60 8.53 10.03
CA ILE A 147 -16.89 7.82 10.12
C ILE A 147 -17.19 7.54 11.59
N ILE A 148 -18.08 8.35 12.19
CA ILE A 148 -18.28 8.38 13.64
C ILE A 148 -19.32 7.36 14.12
N SER A 149 -20.47 7.32 13.44
CA SER A 149 -21.63 6.51 13.82
C SER A 149 -21.36 5.02 13.60
N ASP A 150 -21.67 4.20 14.60
CA ASP A 150 -21.49 2.74 14.52
C ASP A 150 -22.28 2.12 13.36
N LYS A 151 -23.47 2.65 13.09
CA LYS A 151 -24.29 2.24 11.96
C LYS A 151 -23.59 2.54 10.63
N ASP A 152 -22.95 3.69 10.50
CA ASP A 152 -22.26 4.09 9.27
C ASP A 152 -20.96 3.31 9.08
N ILE A 153 -20.26 2.98 10.17
CA ILE A 153 -19.08 2.10 10.13
C ILE A 153 -19.47 0.71 9.61
N ILE A 154 -20.53 0.13 10.15
CA ILE A 154 -21.03 -1.19 9.70
C ILE A 154 -21.50 -1.12 8.25
N ARG A 155 -22.21 -0.05 7.86
CA ARG A 155 -22.63 0.18 6.46
C ARG A 155 -21.44 0.27 5.52
N CYS A 156 -20.39 0.98 5.92
CA CYS A 156 -19.14 1.11 5.16
C CYS A 156 -18.43 -0.23 5.01
N CYS A 157 -18.47 -1.09 6.03
CA CYS A 157 -17.90 -2.43 5.96
C CYS A 157 -18.72 -3.39 5.10
N LEU A 158 -20.03 -3.46 5.29
CA LEU A 158 -20.86 -4.46 4.61
C LEU A 158 -21.25 -4.06 3.18
N LEU A 159 -21.18 -2.76 2.85
CA LEU A 159 -21.65 -2.12 1.61
C LEU A 159 -23.16 -2.25 1.37
N ASP A 160 -23.71 -3.46 1.52
CA ASP A 160 -25.12 -3.84 1.41
C ASP A 160 -25.58 -4.54 2.70
N LEU A 161 -26.37 -3.81 3.50
CA LEU A 161 -26.88 -4.30 4.80
C LEU A 161 -27.99 -5.34 4.65
N GLU A 162 -28.72 -5.34 3.53
CA GLU A 162 -29.82 -6.27 3.32
C GLU A 162 -29.26 -7.65 2.98
N LYS A 163 -28.29 -7.69 2.07
CA LYS A 163 -27.63 -8.93 1.65
C LYS A 163 -26.83 -9.58 2.77
N TYR A 164 -26.09 -8.81 3.56
CA TYR A 164 -25.19 -9.32 4.60
C TYR A 164 -25.73 -9.08 6.01
N ARG A 165 -27.06 -9.12 6.20
CA ARG A 165 -27.69 -8.89 7.51
C ARG A 165 -27.16 -9.83 8.60
N SER A 166 -26.86 -11.08 8.25
CA SER A 166 -26.28 -12.07 9.17
C SER A 166 -24.87 -11.70 9.64
N PHE A 167 -24.14 -10.86 8.90
CA PHE A 167 -22.76 -10.50 9.24
C PHE A 167 -22.70 -9.35 10.25
N VAL A 168 -23.82 -8.67 10.51
CA VAL A 168 -23.90 -7.57 11.49
C VAL A 168 -23.47 -8.04 12.88
N ASP A 169 -23.83 -9.28 13.25
CA ASP A 169 -23.54 -9.83 14.57
C ASP A 169 -22.03 -10.05 14.81
N PHE A 170 -21.24 -10.23 13.75
CA PHE A 170 -19.77 -10.33 13.86
C PHE A 170 -19.12 -9.04 14.35
N PHE A 171 -19.80 -7.90 14.25
CA PHE A 171 -19.29 -6.63 14.73
C PHE A 171 -19.54 -6.39 16.23
N ILE A 172 -20.40 -7.17 16.89
CA ILE A 172 -20.73 -6.98 18.32
C ILE A 172 -19.47 -6.91 19.20
N PRO A 173 -18.49 -7.85 19.11
CA PRO A 173 -17.26 -7.77 19.90
C PRO A 173 -16.43 -6.51 19.59
N SER A 174 -16.41 -6.09 18.32
CA SER A 174 -15.66 -4.91 17.87
C SER A 174 -16.27 -3.59 18.34
N VAL A 175 -17.61 -3.54 18.49
CA VAL A 175 -18.33 -2.40 19.07
C VAL A 175 -18.01 -2.26 20.55
N HIS A 176 -18.02 -3.37 21.30
CA HIS A 176 -17.67 -3.37 22.72
C HIS A 176 -16.22 -2.90 22.96
N ASP A 177 -15.27 -3.32 22.11
CA ASP A 177 -13.86 -2.93 22.19
C ASP A 177 -13.66 -1.41 21.99
N ALA A 178 -14.51 -0.77 21.18
CA ALA A 178 -14.48 0.67 20.92
C ALA A 178 -15.43 1.50 21.80
N GLY A 179 -16.06 0.89 22.81
CA GLY A 179 -17.12 1.50 23.63
C GLY A 179 -16.72 2.71 24.47
N THR A 180 -15.44 3.11 24.46
CA THR A 180 -14.93 4.25 25.24
C THR A 180 -14.60 5.50 24.41
N ILE A 181 -14.53 5.38 23.07
CA ILE A 181 -13.92 6.40 22.19
C ILE A 181 -14.89 6.85 21.10
N PHE A 182 -15.77 7.81 21.38
CA PHE A 182 -16.85 8.19 20.44
C PHE A 182 -16.50 9.33 19.48
N THR A 183 -15.37 10.03 19.66
CA THR A 183 -15.02 11.20 18.82
C THR A 183 -13.77 10.95 18.00
N GLN A 184 -13.68 11.59 16.83
CA GLN A 184 -12.49 11.53 15.97
C GLN A 184 -11.22 11.98 16.72
N SER A 185 -11.31 13.09 17.46
CA SER A 185 -10.21 13.59 18.28
C SER A 185 -9.72 12.58 19.33
N SER A 186 -10.64 11.87 19.98
CA SER A 186 -10.29 10.80 20.93
C SER A 186 -9.66 9.59 20.24
N ALA A 187 -10.13 9.22 19.05
CA ALA A 187 -9.60 8.12 18.27
C ALA A 187 -8.16 8.40 17.80
N ILE A 188 -7.90 9.60 17.27
CA ILE A 188 -6.56 10.06 16.89
C ILE A 188 -5.63 10.04 18.11
N LYS A 189 -6.10 10.53 19.27
CA LYS A 189 -5.31 10.50 20.51
C LYS A 189 -4.98 9.08 20.96
N TYR A 190 -5.95 8.16 20.86
CA TYR A 190 -5.74 6.75 21.18
C TYR A 190 -4.67 6.11 20.28
N ILE A 191 -4.78 6.27 18.95
CA ILE A 191 -3.78 5.78 18.00
C ILE A 191 -2.41 6.38 18.31
N GLY A 192 -2.36 7.67 18.64
CA GLY A 192 -1.16 8.39 19.04
C GLY A 192 -0.40 7.72 20.18
N THR A 193 -1.08 7.10 21.14
CA THR A 193 -0.40 6.39 22.26
C THR A 193 0.50 5.24 21.80
N PHE A 194 0.23 4.68 20.61
CA PHE A 194 0.98 3.56 20.03
C PHE A 194 1.97 3.98 18.93
N THR A 195 2.07 5.28 18.62
CA THR A 195 3.06 5.80 17.68
C THR A 195 4.33 6.25 18.40
N LYS A 196 5.43 6.43 17.66
CA LYS A 196 6.69 6.92 18.23
C LYS A 196 6.59 8.40 18.64
N GLY A 197 5.96 9.22 17.80
CA GLY A 197 5.83 10.67 18.03
C GLY A 197 4.83 11.05 19.11
N LYS A 198 3.83 10.19 19.41
CA LYS A 198 2.76 10.44 20.40
C LYS A 198 1.97 11.75 20.19
N SER A 199 2.09 12.37 19.03
CA SER A 199 1.45 13.62 18.67
C SER A 199 0.33 13.39 17.67
N LYS A 200 -0.61 14.34 17.56
CA LYS A 200 -1.73 14.24 16.62
C LYS A 200 -1.23 14.36 15.18
N GLU A 201 -0.26 15.23 14.95
CA GLU A 201 0.34 15.52 13.66
C GLU A 201 0.99 14.26 13.07
N HIS A 202 1.68 13.49 13.91
CA HIS A 202 2.31 12.24 13.47
C HIS A 202 1.28 11.15 13.16
N VAL A 203 0.16 11.10 13.88
CA VAL A 203 -0.94 10.19 13.53
C VAL A 203 -1.56 10.58 12.19
N MET A 204 -1.77 11.88 11.95
CA MET A 204 -2.29 12.36 10.67
C MET A 204 -1.32 12.03 9.52
N GLU A 205 -0.01 12.20 9.71
CA GLU A 205 1.01 11.78 8.74
C GLU A 205 0.88 10.28 8.40
N ILE A 206 0.71 9.41 9.40
CA ILE A 206 0.52 7.97 9.20
C ILE A 206 -0.77 7.69 8.41
N LEU A 207 -1.89 8.30 8.80
CA LEU A 207 -3.18 8.11 8.13
C LEU A 207 -3.17 8.65 6.69
N MET A 208 -2.39 9.70 6.41
CA MET A 208 -2.26 10.28 5.07
C MET A 208 -1.30 9.49 4.19
N ASN A 209 -0.06 9.27 4.66
CA ASN A 209 1.04 8.79 3.82
C ASN A 209 1.27 7.29 3.91
N TYR A 210 0.94 6.65 5.04
CA TYR A 210 1.30 5.24 5.25
C TYR A 210 0.10 4.30 5.15
N LEU A 211 -1.08 4.77 5.54
CA LEU A 211 -2.33 4.04 5.40
C LEU A 211 -2.81 4.11 3.95
N LEU A 212 -2.76 2.97 3.25
CA LEU A 212 -3.26 2.80 1.88
C LEU A 212 -2.79 3.93 0.91
N PRO A 213 -1.46 4.09 0.71
CA PRO A 213 -0.91 5.17 -0.10
C PRO A 213 -1.27 5.13 -1.60
N ASN A 214 -1.90 4.05 -2.07
CA ASN A 214 -2.41 3.93 -3.43
C ASN A 214 -3.74 4.67 -3.66
N ILE A 215 -4.49 4.98 -2.60
CA ILE A 215 -5.81 5.64 -2.71
C ILE A 215 -5.68 7.17 -2.75
N GLY A 216 -4.56 7.71 -2.26
CA GLY A 216 -4.29 9.13 -2.17
C GLY A 216 -4.14 9.61 -0.72
N GLU A 217 -3.53 10.77 -0.51
CA GLU A 217 -3.15 11.22 0.84
C GLU A 217 -4.36 11.69 1.66
N LEU A 218 -5.21 12.55 1.08
CA LEU A 218 -6.32 13.22 1.75
C LEU A 218 -7.66 12.47 1.66
N ASN A 219 -7.71 11.37 0.92
CA ASN A 219 -8.94 10.61 0.65
C ASN A 219 -9.32 9.68 1.82
N PHE A 220 -9.56 10.24 3.01
CA PHE A 220 -9.84 9.45 4.21
C PHE A 220 -11.11 8.60 4.11
N HIS A 221 -12.14 9.12 3.46
CA HIS A 221 -13.39 8.40 3.25
C HIS A 221 -13.19 7.17 2.35
N ASP A 222 -12.47 7.31 1.25
CA ASP A 222 -12.21 6.20 0.33
C ASP A 222 -11.30 5.14 0.96
N LYS A 223 -10.34 5.58 1.79
CA LYS A 223 -9.55 4.67 2.63
C LYS A 223 -10.42 3.88 3.59
N ALA A 224 -11.38 4.53 4.24
CA ALA A 224 -12.33 3.87 5.14
C ALA A 224 -13.20 2.85 4.39
N CYS A 225 -13.72 3.22 3.21
CA CYS A 225 -14.46 2.30 2.34
C CYS A 225 -13.63 1.11 1.89
N TYR A 226 -12.35 1.31 1.56
CA TYR A 226 -11.46 0.22 1.17
C TYR A 226 -11.17 -0.73 2.35
N ILE A 227 -10.94 -0.20 3.55
CA ILE A 227 -10.82 -1.01 4.76
C ILE A 227 -12.13 -1.78 5.00
N GLY A 228 -13.27 -1.14 4.80
CA GLY A 228 -14.58 -1.78 4.86
C GLY A 228 -14.70 -2.96 3.88
N TYR A 229 -14.30 -2.76 2.62
CA TYR A 229 -14.22 -3.82 1.61
C TYR A 229 -13.28 -4.95 2.04
N MET A 230 -12.11 -4.65 2.62
CA MET A 230 -11.20 -5.67 3.16
C MET A 230 -11.85 -6.49 4.28
N VAL A 231 -12.61 -5.84 5.16
CA VAL A 231 -13.36 -6.49 6.23
C VAL A 231 -14.45 -7.41 5.66
N LEU A 232 -15.21 -6.96 4.66
CA LEU A 232 -16.23 -7.78 4.02
C LEU A 232 -15.65 -9.06 3.42
N GLU A 233 -14.57 -8.94 2.65
CA GLU A 233 -13.93 -10.10 2.05
C GLU A 233 -13.36 -11.05 3.12
N LEU A 234 -12.81 -10.50 4.21
CA LEU A 234 -12.37 -11.28 5.36
C LEU A 234 -13.53 -12.05 6.01
N LEU A 235 -14.67 -11.40 6.21
CA LEU A 235 -15.87 -12.01 6.81
C LEU A 235 -16.48 -13.09 5.92
N LYS A 236 -16.46 -12.93 4.60
CA LYS A 236 -16.90 -14.01 3.66
C LYS A 236 -16.05 -15.26 3.82
N VAL A 237 -14.74 -15.12 3.99
CA VAL A 237 -13.85 -16.27 4.23
C VAL A 237 -14.06 -16.83 5.63
N TYR A 238 -14.27 -15.97 6.64
CA TYR A 238 -14.57 -16.38 8.01
C TYR A 238 -15.87 -17.20 8.10
N ASN A 239 -16.91 -16.80 7.38
CA ASN A 239 -18.20 -17.50 7.31
C ASN A 239 -18.15 -18.78 6.45
N GLY A 240 -17.09 -18.95 5.65
CA GLY A 240 -16.92 -20.08 4.74
C GLY A 240 -17.58 -19.90 3.35
N ASP A 241 -18.09 -18.72 3.03
CA ASP A 241 -18.68 -18.42 1.71
C ASP A 241 -17.62 -18.42 0.60
N ASN A 242 -16.42 -17.92 0.92
CA ASN A 242 -15.29 -17.83 0.01
C ASN A 242 -14.09 -18.63 0.53
N LYS A 243 -13.30 -19.16 -0.40
CA LYS A 243 -12.02 -19.80 -0.06
C LYS A 243 -10.93 -18.75 0.21
N PRO A 244 -9.96 -19.04 1.09
CA PRO A 244 -8.79 -18.19 1.27
C PRO A 244 -7.99 -18.06 -0.02
N THR A 245 -7.19 -17.01 -0.12
CA THR A 245 -6.36 -16.74 -1.31
C THR A 245 -5.31 -17.84 -1.49
N ASP A 246 -5.29 -18.42 -2.68
CA ASP A 246 -4.25 -19.36 -3.09
C ASP A 246 -2.92 -18.62 -3.32
N ARG A 247 -1.91 -18.97 -2.52
CA ARG A 247 -0.58 -18.35 -2.55
C ARG A 247 0.25 -18.76 -3.76
N ASP A 248 -0.05 -19.91 -4.35
CA ASP A 248 0.72 -20.47 -5.45
C ASP A 248 0.20 -20.02 -6.81
N SER A 249 -1.00 -19.44 -6.84
CA SER A 249 -1.60 -18.90 -8.05
C SER A 249 -0.80 -17.72 -8.61
N PHE A 250 -0.33 -17.86 -9.86
CA PHE A 250 0.34 -16.81 -10.64
C PHE A 250 -0.50 -15.53 -10.81
N LYS A 251 -1.82 -15.60 -10.62
CA LYS A 251 -2.71 -14.43 -10.64
C LYS A 251 -2.25 -13.35 -9.67
N TYR A 252 -1.69 -13.76 -8.54
CA TYR A 252 -1.26 -12.90 -7.44
C TYR A 252 0.23 -12.60 -7.45
N LYS A 253 0.92 -12.87 -8.55
CA LYS A 253 2.36 -12.67 -8.69
C LYS A 253 2.68 -11.73 -9.85
N ARG A 254 3.82 -11.07 -9.78
CA ARG A 254 4.33 -10.08 -10.74
C ARG A 254 5.82 -10.25 -10.94
#